data_AF-A0A9D6TWT4-F1
#
_entry.id   AF-A0A9D6TWT4-F1
#
_cell.length_a   1.000
_cell.length_b   1.000
_cell.length_c   1.000
_cell.angle_alpha   90.00
_cell.angle_beta   90.00
_cell.angle_gamma   90.00
#
_symmetry.space_group_name_H-M   'P 1'
#
loop_
_entity.id
_entity.type
_entity.pdbx_description
1 polymer ?
#
loop_
_entity_poly.entity_id
_entity_poly.type
_entity_poly.pdbx_seq_one_letter_code
_entity_poly.pdbx_strand_id
1 'polypeptide(L)'
;MADDSVNRREFLKTTGAGALATGLGANIIIPGRSDAAKKKLRILQWVHFVPAYDEWFNKKYAKEWGEKNDTEVTVDNIGIAGVNPRAAAEVSAQKGHDLFLFNWPPPTFEELTVDMTDVYQELERKVGKP
;
A
#
# COMPACT_ATOMS: atom_id res chain seq x y z
N MET A 1 -27.05 -52.76 -27.95
CA MET A 1 -27.28 -52.47 -26.52
C MET A 1 -26.03 -52.84 -25.76
N ALA A 2 -25.19 -51.87 -25.45
CA ALA A 2 -24.27 -51.87 -24.31
C ALA A 2 -23.82 -50.42 -24.12
N ASP A 3 -24.04 -49.93 -22.91
CA ASP A 3 -23.83 -48.59 -22.38
C ASP A 3 -22.38 -48.48 -21.90
N ASP A 4 -21.58 -47.58 -22.49
CA ASP A 4 -20.24 -47.26 -21.99
C ASP A 4 -20.27 -45.84 -21.41
N SER A 5 -20.52 -45.78 -20.11
CA SER A 5 -20.52 -44.56 -19.33
C SER A 5 -19.15 -43.89 -19.37
N VAL A 6 -19.10 -42.64 -19.82
CA VAL A 6 -17.89 -41.81 -19.80
C VAL A 6 -17.31 -41.77 -18.39
N ASN A 7 -16.08 -42.27 -18.24
CA ASN A 7 -15.41 -42.36 -16.96
C ASN A 7 -14.98 -40.96 -16.49
N ARG A 8 -15.56 -40.50 -15.38
CA ARG A 8 -15.30 -39.18 -14.76
C ARG A 8 -13.80 -38.89 -14.56
N ARG A 9 -12.97 -39.92 -14.41
CA ARG A 9 -11.52 -39.79 -14.21
C ARG A 9 -10.77 -39.47 -15.51
N GLU A 10 -11.29 -39.88 -16.65
CA GLU A 10 -10.73 -39.59 -17.98
C GLU A 10 -11.13 -38.18 -18.43
N PHE A 11 -12.36 -37.76 -18.12
CA PHE A 11 -12.81 -36.38 -18.31
C PHE A 11 -11.91 -35.38 -17.57
N LEU A 12 -11.61 -35.62 -16.29
CA LEU A 12 -10.74 -34.75 -15.49
C LEU A 12 -9.28 -34.67 -15.98
N LYS A 13 -8.74 -35.76 -16.57
CA LYS A 13 -7.39 -35.72 -17.16
C LYS A 13 -7.36 -34.93 -18.47
N THR A 14 -8.41 -35.01 -19.27
CA THR A 14 -8.51 -34.29 -20.54
C THR A 14 -8.80 -32.79 -20.33
N THR A 15 -9.54 -32.41 -19.28
CA THR A 15 -9.76 -30.99 -18.93
C THR A 15 -8.49 -30.29 -18.40
N GLY A 16 -7.51 -31.03 -17.88
CA GLY A 16 -6.25 -30.47 -17.37
C GLY A 16 -5.28 -29.94 -18.43
N ALA A 17 -5.49 -30.23 -19.72
CA ALA A 17 -4.56 -29.87 -20.79
C ALA A 17 -5.16 -28.98 -21.90
N GLY A 18 -6.45 -28.60 -21.84
CA GLY A 18 -7.15 -28.10 -23.03
C GLY A 18 -8.27 -27.08 -22.82
N ALA A 19 -8.25 -26.25 -21.77
CA ALA A 19 -9.29 -25.25 -21.55
C ALA A 19 -8.74 -23.85 -21.27
N LEU A 20 -8.16 -23.19 -22.27
CA LEU A 20 -8.11 -21.72 -22.36
C LEU A 20 -8.22 -21.27 -23.83
N ALA A 21 -9.31 -21.67 -24.48
CA ALA A 21 -9.73 -21.08 -25.75
C ALA A 21 -10.64 -19.88 -25.48
N THR A 22 -10.15 -18.69 -25.87
CA THR A 22 -10.90 -17.62 -26.53
C THR A 22 -12.32 -17.28 -26.05
N GLY A 23 -12.46 -16.16 -25.32
CA GLY A 23 -13.73 -15.42 -25.24
C GLY A 23 -14.05 -14.88 -23.85
N LEU A 24 -13.93 -13.55 -23.69
CA LEU A 24 -14.56 -12.71 -22.67
C LEU A 24 -14.48 -13.18 -21.19
N GLY A 25 -13.46 -12.70 -20.47
CA GLY A 25 -13.56 -12.40 -19.03
C GLY A 25 -13.54 -13.56 -18.03
N ALA A 26 -13.01 -14.73 -18.39
CA ALA A 26 -12.80 -15.80 -17.42
C ALA A 26 -11.64 -15.44 -16.47
N ASN A 27 -11.98 -14.99 -15.26
CA ASN A 27 -11.06 -14.95 -14.13
C ASN A 27 -10.52 -16.36 -13.89
N ILE A 28 -9.30 -16.62 -14.34
CA ILE A 28 -8.58 -17.84 -14.03
C ILE A 28 -8.26 -17.78 -12.53
N ILE A 29 -9.12 -18.38 -11.71
CA ILE A 29 -8.85 -18.59 -10.29
C ILE A 29 -7.85 -19.74 -10.21
N ILE A 30 -6.57 -19.40 -10.09
CA ILE A 30 -5.50 -20.37 -9.78
C ILE A 30 -5.57 -20.60 -8.26
N PRO A 31 -5.97 -21.79 -7.78
CA PRO A 31 -5.98 -22.08 -6.35
C PRO A 31 -4.54 -21.94 -5.82
N GLY A 32 -4.31 -21.01 -4.89
CA GLY A 32 -2.98 -20.73 -4.32
C GLY A 32 -2.32 -19.42 -4.79
N ARG A 33 -2.93 -18.69 -5.75
CA ARG A 33 -2.55 -17.31 -6.12
C ARG A 33 -3.72 -16.36 -5.86
N SER A 34 -4.10 -16.20 -4.60
CA SER A 34 -4.74 -14.94 -4.20
C SER A 34 -3.60 -13.95 -3.97
N ASP A 35 -3.36 -13.04 -4.90
CA ASP A 35 -2.54 -11.87 -4.59
C ASP A 35 -3.26 -11.15 -3.45
N ALA A 36 -2.71 -11.25 -2.24
CA ALA A 36 -3.21 -10.47 -1.11
C ALA A 36 -3.24 -9.00 -1.54
N ALA A 37 -4.29 -8.26 -1.17
CA ALA A 37 -4.36 -6.85 -1.51
C ALA A 37 -3.05 -6.16 -1.08
N LYS A 38 -2.38 -5.50 -2.02
CA LYS A 38 -1.12 -4.79 -1.74
C LYS A 38 -1.33 -3.86 -0.54
N LYS A 39 -0.34 -3.83 0.34
CA LYS A 39 -0.34 -2.86 1.45
C LYS A 39 -0.41 -1.46 0.87
N LYS A 40 -1.04 -0.52 1.58
CA LYS A 40 -1.16 0.86 1.13
C LYS A 40 -0.52 1.79 2.14
N LEU A 41 0.25 2.76 1.66
CA LEU A 41 0.84 3.82 2.45
C LEU A 41 0.49 5.16 1.80
N ARG A 42 -0.27 5.99 2.50
CA ARG A 42 -0.70 7.31 2.04
C ARG A 42 0.03 8.38 2.83
N ILE A 43 0.77 9.21 2.12
CA ILE A 43 1.62 10.26 2.72
C ILE A 43 1.07 11.61 2.28
N LEU A 44 0.87 12.52 3.23
CA LEU A 44 0.61 13.92 2.93
C LEU A 44 1.85 14.77 3.16
N GLN A 45 2.23 15.54 2.14
CA GLN A 45 3.25 16.56 2.23
C GLN A 45 2.70 17.93 1.80
N TRP A 46 3.39 19.00 2.17
CA TRP A 46 3.16 20.26 1.50
C TRP A 46 3.89 20.27 0.14
N VAL A 47 3.48 21.14 -0.78
CA VAL A 47 4.17 21.38 -2.06
C VAL A 47 5.51 22.04 -1.76
N HIS A 48 6.60 21.32 -2.02
CA HIS A 48 7.93 21.78 -1.63
C HIS A 48 8.36 23.01 -2.45
N PHE A 49 9.07 23.95 -1.81
CA PHE A 49 9.55 25.17 -2.48
C PHE A 49 10.58 24.90 -3.60
N VAL A 50 11.18 23.72 -3.59
CA VAL A 50 12.02 23.18 -4.68
C VAL A 50 11.21 22.15 -5.45
N PRO A 51 10.70 22.45 -6.65
CA PRO A 51 9.82 21.54 -7.41
C PRO A 51 10.48 20.20 -7.77
N ALA A 52 11.79 20.19 -7.96
CA ALA A 52 12.54 18.97 -8.25
C ALA A 52 12.49 17.95 -7.10
N TYR A 53 12.29 18.41 -5.85
CA TYR A 53 12.11 17.51 -4.71
C TYR A 53 10.79 16.74 -4.82
N ASP A 54 9.68 17.42 -5.05
CA ASP A 54 8.36 16.78 -5.19
C ASP A 54 8.36 15.77 -6.35
N GLU A 55 8.99 16.13 -7.47
CA GLU A 55 9.11 15.21 -8.59
C GLU A 55 9.89 13.95 -8.23
N TRP A 56 11.07 14.11 -7.61
CA TRP A 56 11.89 12.98 -7.19
C TRP A 56 11.19 12.14 -6.12
N PHE A 57 10.67 12.76 -5.06
CA PHE A 57 10.09 12.05 -3.93
C PHE A 57 8.85 11.27 -4.36
N ASN A 58 7.92 11.93 -5.04
CA ASN A 58 6.62 11.35 -5.39
C ASN A 58 6.71 10.33 -6.52
N LYS A 59 7.48 10.63 -7.56
CA LYS A 59 7.47 9.81 -8.78
C LYS A 59 8.56 8.75 -8.78
N LYS A 60 9.63 8.91 -8.00
CA LYS A 60 10.76 7.99 -7.98
C LYS A 60 10.93 7.33 -6.62
N TYR A 61 11.34 8.07 -5.60
CA TYR A 61 11.74 7.49 -4.32
C TYR A 61 10.63 6.69 -3.64
N ALA A 62 9.45 7.29 -3.45
CA ALA A 62 8.32 6.64 -2.78
C ALA A 62 7.83 5.40 -3.55
N LYS A 63 7.84 5.45 -4.88
CA LYS A 63 7.45 4.32 -5.73
C LYS A 63 8.45 3.18 -5.67
N GLU A 64 9.73 3.47 -5.84
CA GLU A 64 10.81 2.46 -5.75
C GLU A 64 10.85 1.81 -4.37
N TRP A 65 10.62 2.58 -3.30
CA TRP A 65 10.47 2.03 -1.96
C TRP A 65 9.24 1.12 -1.86
N GLY A 66 8.10 1.56 -2.39
CA GLY A 66 6.86 0.78 -2.39
C GLY A 66 7.00 -0.56 -3.09
N GLU A 67 7.60 -0.57 -4.28
CA GLU A 67 7.89 -1.79 -5.06
C GLU A 67 8.76 -2.79 -4.29
N LYS A 68 9.78 -2.30 -3.58
CA LYS A 68 10.66 -3.15 -2.77
C LYS A 68 10.00 -3.72 -1.51
N ASN A 69 8.91 -3.11 -1.04
CA ASN A 69 8.25 -3.43 0.23
C ASN A 69 6.82 -3.97 0.04
N ASP A 70 6.44 -4.38 -1.18
CA ASP A 70 5.09 -4.84 -1.53
C ASP A 70 3.99 -3.88 -1.03
N THR A 71 4.22 -2.58 -1.24
CA THR A 71 3.37 -1.50 -0.75
C THR A 71 3.09 -0.50 -1.86
N GLU A 72 1.82 -0.23 -2.12
CA GLU A 72 1.36 0.88 -2.95
C GLU A 72 1.50 2.17 -2.15
N VAL A 73 2.41 3.05 -2.56
CA VAL A 73 2.64 4.34 -1.90
C VAL A 73 2.04 5.47 -2.73
N THR A 74 1.22 6.31 -2.09
CA THR A 74 0.67 7.54 -2.69
C THR A 74 1.13 8.75 -1.89
N VAL A 75 1.53 9.81 -2.59
CA VAL A 75 1.93 11.07 -1.98
C VAL A 75 1.03 12.19 -2.48
N ASP A 76 0.28 12.80 -1.57
CA ASP A 76 -0.54 13.97 -1.85
C ASP A 76 0.21 15.23 -1.40
N ASN A 77 0.32 16.23 -2.30
CA ASN A 77 0.90 17.53 -1.97
C ASN A 77 -0.17 18.61 -1.90
N ILE A 78 -0.12 19.43 -0.84
CA ILE A 78 -1.03 20.58 -0.66
C ILE A 78 -0.23 21.85 -0.29
N GLY A 79 -0.85 23.03 -0.35
CA GLY A 79 -0.19 24.23 0.17
C GLY A 79 0.12 24.10 1.67
N ILE A 80 1.23 24.68 2.14
CA ILE A 80 1.66 24.58 3.56
C ILE A 80 0.58 25.02 4.55
N ALA A 81 -0.20 26.06 4.21
CA ALA A 81 -1.32 26.54 5.01
C ALA A 81 -2.47 25.51 5.16
N GLY A 82 -2.53 24.51 4.28
CA GLY A 82 -3.54 23.46 4.27
C GLY A 82 -3.20 22.25 5.14
N VAL A 83 -1.95 22.07 5.58
CA VAL A 83 -1.50 20.87 6.31
C VAL A 83 -2.27 20.70 7.62
N ASN A 84 -2.28 21.72 8.47
CA ASN A 84 -2.97 21.69 9.76
C ASN A 84 -4.49 21.45 9.65
N PRO A 85 -5.26 22.20 8.83
CA PRO A 85 -6.69 21.93 8.71
C PRO A 85 -7.00 20.56 8.08
N ARG A 86 -6.17 20.08 7.15
CA ARG A 86 -6.33 18.73 6.58
C ARG A 86 -6.11 17.65 7.63
N ALA A 87 -5.05 17.76 8.43
CA ALA A 87 -4.78 16.82 9.52
C ALA A 87 -5.91 16.81 10.56
N ALA A 88 -6.37 17.98 11.00
CA ALA A 88 -7.48 18.08 11.95
C ALA A 88 -8.75 17.40 11.42
N ALA A 89 -9.07 17.58 10.14
CA ALA A 89 -10.21 16.92 9.51
C ALA A 89 -10.06 15.39 9.45
N GLU A 90 -8.88 14.89 9.06
CA GLU A 90 -8.63 13.45 8.94
C GLU A 90 -8.56 12.73 10.30
N VAL A 91 -7.96 13.39 11.30
CA VAL A 91 -7.99 12.94 12.70
C VAL A 91 -9.43 12.88 13.21
N SER A 92 -10.22 13.95 13.01
CA SER A 92 -11.62 13.95 13.45
C SER A 92 -12.45 12.88 12.77
N ALA A 93 -12.16 12.58 11.50
CA ALA A 93 -12.85 11.53 10.74
C ALA A 93 -12.30 10.12 11.02
N GLN A 94 -11.19 10.00 11.75
CA GLN A 94 -10.43 8.75 11.93
C GLN A 94 -10.16 8.04 10.59
N LYS A 95 -9.92 8.85 9.55
CA LYS A 95 -9.78 8.38 8.17
C LYS A 95 -8.99 9.39 7.37
N GLY A 96 -7.94 8.93 6.70
CA GLY A 96 -7.06 9.82 5.97
C GLY A 96 -5.74 9.17 5.61
N HIS A 97 -4.70 9.99 5.54
CA HIS A 97 -3.33 9.59 5.33
C HIS A 97 -2.76 8.88 6.56
N ASP A 98 -1.75 8.06 6.29
CA ASP A 98 -1.06 7.28 7.31
C ASP A 98 0.16 8.07 7.85
N LEU A 99 0.75 8.95 7.04
CA LEU A 99 1.84 9.86 7.43
C LEU A 99 1.55 11.30 7.02
N PHE A 100 1.94 12.24 7.88
CA PHE A 100 1.88 13.68 7.64
C PHE A 100 3.26 14.31 7.81
N LEU A 101 3.66 15.16 6.87
CA LEU A 101 4.82 16.03 7.04
C LEU A 101 4.38 17.37 7.65
N PHE A 102 4.71 17.56 8.93
CA PHE A 102 4.58 18.83 9.61
C PHE A 102 5.94 19.52 9.71
N ASN A 103 6.04 20.78 9.28
CA ASN A 103 7.21 21.62 9.59
C ASN A 103 7.29 21.92 11.08
N TRP A 104 6.13 22.09 11.72
CA TRP A 104 5.98 22.30 13.15
C TRP A 104 4.82 21.43 13.63
N PRO A 105 5.09 20.21 14.11
CA PRO A 105 4.04 19.30 14.55
C PRO A 105 3.29 19.91 15.75
N PRO A 106 1.96 20.05 15.69
CA PRO A 106 1.21 20.59 16.81
C PRO A 106 1.15 19.53 17.93
N PRO A 107 1.40 19.93 19.20
CA PRO A 107 1.42 18.98 20.32
C PRO A 107 0.05 18.34 20.58
N THR A 108 -1.04 18.96 20.10
CA THR A 108 -2.41 18.43 20.23
C THR A 108 -2.64 17.09 19.54
N PHE A 109 -1.73 16.64 18.67
CA PHE A 109 -1.83 15.34 18.02
C PHE A 109 -1.00 14.23 18.68
N GLU A 110 -0.27 14.51 19.77
CA GLU A 110 0.62 13.54 20.41
C GLU A 110 -0.06 12.21 20.73
N GLU A 111 -1.20 12.24 21.43
CA GLU A 111 -1.98 11.04 21.79
C GLU A 111 -2.69 10.38 20.60
N LEU A 112 -2.66 11.01 19.43
CA LEU A 112 -3.30 10.56 18.19
C LEU A 112 -2.28 9.99 17.19
N THR A 113 -1.00 9.93 17.58
CA THR A 113 0.07 9.32 16.80
C THR A 113 0.39 7.91 17.29
N VAL A 114 1.05 7.13 16.44
CA VAL A 114 1.59 5.82 16.84
C VAL A 114 2.74 6.05 17.81
N ASP A 115 2.77 5.29 18.90
CA ASP A 115 3.90 5.27 19.82
C ASP A 115 5.16 4.76 19.10
N MET A 116 6.22 5.57 19.10
CA MET A 116 7.49 5.28 18.44
C MET A 116 8.60 4.87 19.42
N THR A 117 8.26 4.60 20.69
CA THR A 117 9.23 4.27 21.75
C THR A 117 10.16 3.12 21.35
N ASP A 118 9.63 2.09 20.68
CA ASP A 118 10.39 0.95 20.20
C ASP A 118 11.47 1.34 19.18
N VAL A 119 11.12 2.21 18.23
CA VAL A 119 12.05 2.75 17.22
C VAL A 119 13.16 3.57 17.90
N TYR A 120 12.82 4.41 18.87
CA TYR A 120 13.82 5.16 19.64
C TYR A 120 14.77 4.23 20.40
N GLN A 121 14.25 3.20 21.08
CA GLN A 121 15.07 2.21 21.78
C GLN A 121 15.96 1.40 20.84
N GLU A 122 15.51 1.08 19.62
CA GLU A 122 16.34 0.45 18.60
C GLU A 122 17.48 1.37 18.16
N LEU A 123 17.20 2.65 17.92
CA LEU A 123 18.20 3.64 17.55
C LEU A 123 19.23 3.84 18.66
N GLU A 124 18.81 4.02 19.91
CA GLU A 124 19.72 4.15 21.06
C GLU A 124 20.69 2.97 21.17
N ARG A 125 20.21 1.74 20.94
CA ARG A 125 21.08 0.54 20.94
C ARG A 125 22.08 0.54 19.78
N LYS A 126 21.71 1.07 18.62
CA LYS A 126 22.53 1.05 17.40
C LYS A 126 23.57 2.17 17.38
N VAL A 127 23.20 3.37 17.81
CA VAL A 127 24.03 4.57 17.63
C VAL A 127 24.40 5.27 18.94
N GLY A 128 23.94 4.75 20.08
CA GLY A 128 24.13 5.38 21.39
C GLY A 128 23.01 6.38 21.72
N LYS A 129 23.04 6.89 22.94
CA LYS A 129 22.14 7.96 23.37
C LYS A 129 22.58 9.29 22.76
N PRO A 130 21.63 10.20 22.45
CA PRO A 130 21.96 11.59 22.12
C PRO A 130 22.85 12.26 23.16
#